data_AF-A0A7X7KDU2-F1
#
_entry.id   AF-A0A7X7KDU2-F1
#
_cell.length_a   1.000
_cell.length_b   1.000
_cell.length_c   1.000
_cell.angle_alpha   90.00
_cell.angle_beta   90.00
_cell.angle_gamma   90.00
#
_symmetry.space_group_name_H-M   'P 1'
#
loop_
_entity.id
_entity.type
_entity.pdbx_description
1 polymer ?
#
loop_
_entity_poly.entity_id
_entity_poly.type
_entity_poly.pdbx_seq_one_letter_code
_entity_poly.pdbx_strand_id
1 'polypeptide(L)'
;MIIRLFAWLGFFAATCFADTVEQAKHAGKAETRPSLLRLSDRTELNLPARLDDLRKELAAPLHERSLRDKSRTAVADREADLAGGYALEIGDDKAAQRLEASVEDFHRFMSVCMGVGHSPQGYKITAECGDPAGCPCDATEAFHLSVAPSGCRVTARDAEGLRRALIFLEDEMT
;
A
#
# COMPACT_ATOMS: atom_id res chain seq x y z
N MET A 1 19.21 -8.33 -3.24
CA MET A 1 18.35 -7.62 -2.25
C MET A 1 16.92 -7.80 -2.70
N ILE A 2 15.99 -8.15 -1.84
CA ILE A 2 14.92 -9.03 -2.27
C ILE A 2 13.55 -8.45 -2.00
N ILE A 3 12.69 -8.47 -3.03
CA ILE A 3 11.24 -8.40 -2.83
C ILE A 3 10.66 -9.74 -3.26
N ARG A 4 9.73 -10.30 -2.47
CA ARG A 4 8.86 -11.40 -2.91
C ARG A 4 7.80 -10.90 -3.88
N LEU A 5 8.22 -10.25 -4.96
CA LEU A 5 7.35 -10.03 -6.10
C LEU A 5 7.37 -11.33 -6.88
N PHE A 6 6.47 -12.25 -6.51
CA PHE A 6 6.34 -13.52 -7.19
C PHE A 6 6.16 -13.25 -8.68
N ALA A 7 7.20 -13.52 -9.46
CA ALA A 7 7.11 -13.67 -10.91
C ALA A 7 6.35 -14.98 -11.18
N TRP A 8 5.05 -14.98 -10.91
CA TRP A 8 4.16 -16.05 -11.34
C TRP A 8 4.03 -15.93 -12.85
N LEU A 9 4.86 -16.69 -13.56
CA LEU A 9 4.65 -17.07 -14.96
C LEU A 9 3.27 -17.76 -15.06
N GLY A 10 2.20 -16.97 -15.21
CA GLY A 10 0.94 -17.43 -15.78
C GLY A 10 -0.30 -17.54 -14.87
N PHE A 11 -0.41 -16.90 -13.72
CA PHE A 11 -1.71 -16.84 -13.02
C PHE A 11 -1.94 -15.53 -12.27
N PHE A 12 -3.11 -14.95 -12.53
CA PHE A 12 -3.55 -13.61 -12.17
C PHE A 12 -3.87 -13.47 -10.67
N ALA A 13 -3.29 -12.47 -10.01
CA ALA A 13 -3.90 -11.83 -8.85
C ALA A 13 -4.63 -10.56 -9.34
N ALA A 14 -5.84 -10.73 -9.86
CA ALA A 14 -6.81 -9.63 -9.86
C ALA A 14 -7.38 -9.57 -8.44
N THR A 15 -6.75 -8.79 -7.55
CA THR A 15 -7.35 -8.48 -6.25
C THR A 15 -8.50 -7.51 -6.48
N CYS A 16 -9.64 -8.05 -6.94
CA CYS A 16 -10.92 -7.37 -6.87
C CYS A 16 -11.40 -7.46 -5.43
N PHE A 17 -11.13 -6.43 -4.63
CA PHE A 17 -11.76 -6.28 -3.33
C PHE A 17 -13.20 -5.77 -3.56
N ALA A 18 -14.04 -6.63 -4.15
CA ALA A 18 -15.47 -6.39 -4.23
C ALA A 18 -16.07 -6.87 -2.91
N ASP A 19 -16.45 -5.92 -2.06
CA ASP A 19 -17.14 -6.14 -0.81
C ASP A 19 -18.30 -7.13 -0.98
N THR A 20 -18.19 -8.27 -0.31
CA THR A 20 -19.30 -9.22 -0.16
C THR A 20 -20.27 -8.65 0.87
N VAL A 21 -21.16 -7.75 0.43
CA VAL A 21 -22.36 -7.36 1.20
C VAL A 21 -23.56 -8.10 0.59
N GLU A 22 -23.63 -9.41 0.83
CA GLU A 22 -24.90 -10.12 0.67
C GLU A 22 -25.09 -11.16 1.77
N GLN A 23 -26.28 -11.10 2.38
CA GLN A 23 -26.88 -12.04 3.34
C GLN A 23 -26.64 -11.83 4.83
N ALA A 24 -27.47 -10.97 5.42
CA ALA A 24 -28.07 -11.23 6.72
C ALA A 24 -29.53 -10.72 6.76
N LYS A 25 -30.42 -11.37 6.01
CA LYS A 25 -31.86 -11.37 6.29
C LYS A 25 -32.16 -12.64 7.08
N HIS A 26 -32.35 -12.54 8.40
CA HIS A 26 -33.42 -13.21 9.16
C HIS A 26 -33.28 -13.03 10.69
N ALA A 27 -34.47 -13.01 11.31
CA ALA A 27 -34.78 -13.28 12.71
C ALA A 27 -34.56 -12.14 13.72
N GLY A 28 -35.67 -11.47 14.02
CA GLY A 28 -35.79 -10.61 15.18
C GLY A 28 -35.73 -11.40 16.49
N LYS A 29 -35.04 -10.80 17.46
CA LYS A 29 -35.32 -10.95 18.88
C LYS A 29 -35.13 -9.58 19.50
N ALA A 30 -36.16 -9.09 20.18
CA ALA A 30 -36.10 -7.85 20.94
C ALA A 30 -35.17 -8.05 22.14
N GLU A 31 -33.90 -7.71 21.96
CA GLU A 31 -32.92 -7.67 23.04
C GLU A 31 -32.99 -6.30 23.72
N THR A 32 -33.22 -6.35 25.03
CA THR A 32 -33.27 -5.20 25.94
C THR A 32 -31.95 -4.43 25.85
N ARG A 33 -32.00 -3.24 25.24
CA ARG A 33 -30.85 -2.33 25.16
C ARG A 33 -30.30 -2.09 26.58
N PRO A 34 -29.05 -2.46 26.89
CA PRO A 34 -28.42 -1.99 28.11
C PRO A 34 -28.37 -0.47 28.04
N SER A 35 -28.91 0.17 29.08
CA SER A 35 -28.92 1.61 29.25
C SER A 35 -27.54 2.16 28.94
N LEU A 36 -27.49 3.06 27.95
CA LEU A 36 -26.32 3.85 27.61
C LEU A 36 -25.66 4.33 28.91
N LEU A 37 -24.46 3.80 29.16
CA LEU A 37 -23.55 4.31 30.16
C LEU A 37 -23.55 5.83 30.04
N ARG A 38 -23.93 6.50 31.13
CA ARG A 38 -23.79 7.94 31.29
C ARG A 38 -22.32 8.29 31.04
N LEU A 39 -22.03 8.78 29.85
CA LEU A 39 -20.79 9.48 29.49
C LEU A 39 -20.74 10.84 30.20
N SER A 40 -20.89 10.85 31.52
CA SER A 40 -20.81 12.05 32.36
C SER A 40 -19.39 12.33 32.86
N ASP A 41 -18.44 11.41 32.68
CA ASP A 41 -17.01 11.72 32.78
C ASP A 41 -16.49 12.17 31.42
N ARG A 42 -16.90 13.39 31.02
CA ARG A 42 -16.14 14.17 30.05
C ARG A 42 -14.91 14.69 30.78
N THR A 43 -13.91 13.83 30.93
CA THR A 43 -12.53 14.32 31.08
C THR A 43 -12.35 15.29 29.92
N GLU A 44 -12.18 16.57 30.22
CA GLU A 44 -11.85 17.59 29.24
C GLU A 44 -10.53 17.17 28.60
N LEU A 45 -10.62 16.37 27.54
CA LEU A 45 -9.53 16.09 26.65
C LEU A 45 -9.15 17.47 26.12
N ASN A 46 -8.08 18.01 26.66
CA ASN A 46 -7.40 19.19 26.14
C ASN A 46 -6.77 18.80 24.80
N LEU A 47 -7.65 18.55 23.82
CA LEU A 47 -7.40 18.12 22.45
C LEU A 47 -6.35 19.00 21.76
N PRO A 48 -6.31 20.33 21.96
CA PRO A 48 -5.30 21.17 21.30
C PRO A 48 -3.86 20.79 21.69
N ALA A 49 -3.61 20.48 22.97
CA ALA A 49 -2.26 20.21 23.45
C ALA A 49 -1.74 18.83 23.01
N ARG A 50 -2.62 17.81 22.91
CA ARG A 50 -2.24 16.47 22.44
C ARG A 50 -2.31 16.31 20.92
N LEU A 51 -2.94 17.24 20.19
CA LEU A 51 -3.12 17.14 18.74
C LEU A 51 -1.79 17.17 17.99
N ASP A 52 -0.85 18.01 18.43
CA ASP A 52 0.45 18.12 17.77
C ASP A 52 1.34 16.89 18.06
N ASP A 53 1.29 16.36 19.29
CA ASP A 53 1.95 15.12 19.65
C ASP A 53 1.36 13.94 18.85
N LEU A 54 0.04 13.83 18.78
CA LEU A 54 -0.64 12.80 17.99
C LEU A 54 -0.35 12.93 16.50
N ARG A 55 -0.29 14.14 15.94
CA ARG A 55 0.12 14.36 14.56
C ARG A 55 1.55 13.89 14.34
N LYS A 56 2.45 14.16 15.28
CA LYS A 56 3.84 13.72 15.21
C LYS A 56 3.98 12.20 15.33
N GLU A 57 3.20 11.57 16.20
CA GLU A 57 3.13 10.11 16.35
C GLU A 57 2.53 9.43 15.12
N LEU A 58 1.43 9.96 14.57
CA LEU A 58 0.80 9.45 13.35
C LEU A 58 1.62 9.72 12.09
N ALA A 59 2.45 10.76 12.10
CA ALA A 59 3.40 11.05 11.02
C ALA A 59 4.74 10.31 11.20
N ALA A 60 4.96 9.66 12.35
CA ALA A 60 6.15 8.85 12.55
C ALA A 60 6.09 7.63 11.61
N PRO A 61 7.21 7.22 10.98
CA PRO A 61 7.22 6.05 10.13
C PRO A 61 6.71 4.82 10.90
N LEU A 62 5.82 4.04 10.28
CA LEU A 62 5.22 2.85 10.90
C LEU A 62 6.28 1.86 11.42
N HIS A 63 7.47 1.86 10.80
CA HIS A 63 8.61 1.05 11.21
C HIS A 63 9.86 1.93 11.39
N GLU A 64 10.35 2.02 12.63
CA GLU A 64 11.59 2.73 12.98
C GLU A 64 12.85 1.89 12.74
N ARG A 65 12.69 0.59 12.46
CA ARG A 65 13.77 -0.37 12.30
C ARG A 65 13.62 -1.09 10.98
N SER A 66 14.75 -1.37 10.34
CA SER A 66 14.74 -2.21 9.15
C SER A 66 14.18 -3.60 9.50
N LEU A 67 13.14 -4.00 8.77
CA LEU A 67 12.54 -5.34 8.88
C LEU A 67 13.34 -6.40 8.08
N ARG A 68 14.42 -5.96 7.44
CA ARG A 68 15.23 -6.77 6.53
C ARG A 68 16.17 -7.72 7.27
N ASP A 69 16.15 -8.98 6.86
CA ASP A 69 17.28 -9.89 7.07
C ASP A 69 18.41 -9.57 6.06
N LYS A 70 19.53 -9.06 6.56
CA LYS A 70 20.69 -8.67 5.74
C LYS A 70 21.40 -9.88 5.09
N SER A 71 21.21 -11.08 5.63
CA SER A 71 21.89 -12.30 5.16
C SER A 71 21.20 -12.97 3.97
N ARG A 72 19.94 -12.60 3.68
CA ARG A 72 19.12 -13.21 2.63
C ARG A 72 19.51 -12.66 1.24
N THR A 73 19.64 -13.55 0.25
CA THR A 73 19.84 -13.23 -1.19
C THR A 73 18.63 -13.59 -2.03
N ALA A 74 18.40 -12.83 -3.11
CA ALA A 74 17.20 -12.98 -3.94
C ALA A 74 17.23 -14.34 -4.62
N VAL A 75 16.11 -15.05 -4.56
CA VAL A 75 15.92 -16.27 -5.33
C VAL A 75 15.72 -15.87 -6.79
N ALA A 76 16.67 -16.29 -7.62
CA ALA A 76 16.62 -16.04 -9.06
C ALA A 76 15.26 -16.46 -9.64
N ASP A 77 14.73 -15.63 -10.54
CA ASP A 77 13.47 -15.83 -11.26
C ASP A 77 12.20 -15.86 -10.39
N ARG A 78 12.30 -15.58 -9.08
CA ARG A 78 11.14 -15.54 -8.17
C ARG A 78 10.98 -14.24 -7.43
N GLU A 79 12.05 -13.48 -7.32
CA GLU A 79 12.13 -12.30 -6.46
C GLU A 79 12.81 -11.16 -7.22
N ALA A 80 12.35 -9.93 -6.99
CA ALA A 80 13.00 -8.76 -7.58
C ALA A 80 14.33 -8.50 -6.87
N ASP A 81 15.41 -8.32 -7.65
CA ASP A 81 16.69 -7.87 -7.12
C ASP A 81 16.76 -6.34 -7.09
N LEU A 82 16.67 -5.80 -5.88
CA LEU A 82 16.80 -4.38 -5.66
C LEU A 82 18.25 -3.92 -5.45
N ALA A 83 19.27 -4.79 -5.48
CA ALA A 83 20.61 -4.50 -4.92
C ALA A 83 21.23 -3.18 -5.43
N GLY A 84 20.90 -2.75 -6.65
CA GLY A 84 21.29 -1.47 -7.26
C GLY A 84 20.41 -0.26 -6.91
N GLY A 85 19.49 -0.38 -5.96
CA GLY A 85 18.45 0.59 -5.63
C GLY A 85 17.15 0.39 -6.41
N TYR A 86 16.28 1.39 -6.36
CA TYR A 86 15.02 1.43 -7.13
C TYR A 86 14.77 2.82 -7.70
N ALA A 87 13.93 2.90 -8.74
CA ALA A 87 13.36 4.14 -9.24
C ALA A 87 11.84 4.00 -9.29
N LEU A 88 11.11 5.03 -8.88
CA LEU A 88 9.65 5.09 -8.99
C LEU A 88 9.27 6.22 -9.96
N GLU A 89 8.43 5.90 -10.94
CA GLU A 89 7.93 6.85 -11.93
C GLU A 89 6.40 6.75 -12.01
N ILE A 90 5.70 7.88 -11.87
CA ILE A 90 4.26 7.99 -12.10
C ILE A 90 4.05 8.69 -13.44
N GLY A 91 3.51 7.99 -14.43
CA GLY A 91 3.44 8.47 -15.82
C GLY A 91 2.38 9.55 -16.08
N ASP A 92 1.47 9.81 -15.14
CA ASP A 92 0.43 10.84 -15.23
C ASP A 92 0.74 11.97 -14.24
N ASP A 93 0.98 13.19 -14.74
CA ASP A 93 1.34 14.36 -13.93
C ASP A 93 0.28 14.73 -12.88
N LYS A 94 -1.01 14.57 -13.20
CA LYS A 94 -2.10 14.87 -12.25
C LYS A 94 -2.15 13.81 -11.16
N ALA A 95 -1.95 12.56 -11.51
CA ALA A 95 -1.84 11.48 -10.53
C ALA A 95 -0.61 11.68 -9.65
N ALA A 96 0.54 12.02 -10.23
CA ALA A 96 1.78 12.30 -9.50
C ALA A 96 1.60 13.41 -8.46
N GLN A 97 0.96 14.53 -8.83
CA GLN A 97 0.64 15.61 -7.90
C GLN A 97 -0.32 15.17 -6.78
N ARG A 98 -1.33 14.37 -7.09
CA ARG A 98 -2.27 13.84 -6.08
C ARG A 98 -1.61 12.83 -5.14
N LEU A 99 -0.59 12.14 -5.60
CA LEU A 99 0.09 11.06 -4.90
C LEU A 99 1.41 11.49 -4.24
N GLU A 100 1.73 12.78 -4.22
CA GLU A 100 3.00 13.31 -3.68
C GLU A 100 3.31 12.74 -2.29
N ALA A 101 2.34 12.79 -1.37
CA ALA A 101 2.50 12.24 -0.02
C ALA A 101 2.72 10.71 -0.03
N SER A 102 1.96 9.97 -0.83
CA SER A 102 2.12 8.51 -0.93
C SER A 102 3.46 8.11 -1.57
N VAL A 103 3.97 8.90 -2.51
CA VAL A 103 5.29 8.71 -3.10
C VAL A 103 6.38 9.00 -2.07
N GLU A 104 6.25 10.07 -1.27
CA GLU A 104 7.18 10.36 -0.18
C GLU A 104 7.19 9.23 0.87
N ASP A 105 6.01 8.75 1.26
CA ASP A 105 5.86 7.63 2.21
C ASP A 105 6.49 6.35 1.66
N PHE A 106 6.26 6.02 0.39
CA PHE A 106 6.89 4.87 -0.27
C PHE A 106 8.42 5.02 -0.30
N HIS A 107 8.94 6.23 -0.59
CA HIS A 107 10.38 6.48 -0.55
C HIS A 107 10.98 6.31 0.85
N ARG A 108 10.26 6.77 1.86
CA ARG A 108 10.62 6.59 3.27
C ARG A 108 10.58 5.12 3.67
N PHE A 109 9.56 4.38 3.25
CA PHE A 109 9.47 2.94 3.47
C PHE A 109 10.68 2.20 2.88
N MET A 110 10.98 2.46 1.60
CA MET A 110 12.12 1.82 0.92
C MET A 110 13.45 2.11 1.62
N SER A 111 13.67 3.36 2.03
CA SER A 111 14.92 3.76 2.69
C SER A 111 15.03 3.25 4.13
N VAL A 112 13.98 3.36 4.94
CA VAL A 112 14.00 3.04 6.38
C VAL A 112 13.75 1.56 6.63
N CYS A 113 12.68 1.01 6.06
CA CYS A 113 12.24 -0.37 6.32
C CYS A 113 13.10 -1.36 5.52
N MET A 114 13.28 -1.08 4.23
CA MET A 114 13.98 -1.99 3.31
C MET A 114 15.49 -1.71 3.22
N GLY A 115 15.95 -0.52 3.65
CA GLY A 115 17.36 -0.14 3.55
C GLY A 115 17.82 0.01 2.10
N VAL A 116 16.92 0.47 1.21
CA VAL A 116 17.14 0.59 -0.23
C VAL A 116 17.11 2.06 -0.63
N GLY A 117 18.21 2.52 -1.24
CA GLY A 117 18.30 3.88 -1.77
C GLY A 117 17.58 4.03 -3.11
N HIS A 118 17.09 5.25 -3.35
CA HIS A 118 16.64 5.65 -4.68
C HIS A 118 17.83 5.71 -5.65
N SER A 119 17.69 5.11 -6.82
CA SER A 119 18.71 5.01 -7.87
C SER A 119 18.03 4.95 -9.24
N PRO A 120 18.28 5.92 -10.14
CA PRO A 120 17.72 5.89 -11.50
C PRO A 120 18.09 4.66 -12.33
N GLN A 121 19.16 3.95 -11.95
CA GLN A 121 19.64 2.72 -12.58
C GLN A 121 19.19 1.46 -11.83
N GLY A 122 18.45 1.62 -10.73
CA GLY A 122 17.93 0.53 -9.93
C GLY A 122 16.74 -0.18 -10.58
N TYR A 123 16.10 -1.04 -9.80
CA TYR A 123 14.87 -1.73 -10.21
C TYR A 123 13.76 -0.70 -10.48
N LYS A 124 13.17 -0.74 -11.68
CA LYS A 124 12.20 0.28 -12.10
C LYS A 124 10.80 -0.06 -11.66
N ILE A 125 10.12 0.86 -11.00
CA ILE A 125 8.70 0.79 -10.65
C ILE A 125 8.01 1.88 -11.46
N THR A 126 7.20 1.50 -12.43
CA THR A 126 6.43 2.45 -13.25
C THR A 126 4.97 2.30 -12.94
N ALA A 127 4.28 3.40 -12.61
CA ALA A 127 2.86 3.42 -12.34
C ALA A 127 2.15 4.35 -13.31
N GLU A 128 1.09 3.87 -13.96
CA GLU A 128 0.37 4.65 -14.98
C GLU A 128 -1.15 4.51 -14.85
N CYS A 129 -1.85 5.61 -15.15
CA CYS A 129 -3.30 5.57 -15.27
C CYS A 129 -3.70 4.86 -16.57
N GLY A 130 -4.61 3.88 -16.47
CA GLY A 130 -5.09 3.09 -17.60
C GLY A 130 -6.09 2.03 -17.16
N ASP A 131 -6.57 1.21 -18.09
CA ASP A 131 -7.46 0.09 -17.75
C ASP A 131 -6.66 -1.08 -17.17
N PRO A 132 -6.79 -1.41 -15.87
CA PRO A 132 -6.07 -2.51 -15.26
C PRO A 132 -6.56 -3.85 -15.84
N ALA A 133 -5.62 -4.67 -16.31
CA ALA A 133 -5.92 -5.97 -16.89
C ALA A 133 -6.55 -6.92 -15.85
N GLY A 134 -7.59 -7.64 -16.27
CA GLY A 134 -8.26 -8.64 -15.43
C GLY A 134 -9.17 -8.06 -14.33
N CYS A 135 -9.39 -6.75 -14.31
CA CYS A 135 -10.27 -6.09 -13.33
C CYS A 135 -11.59 -5.64 -14.00
N PRO A 136 -12.73 -5.71 -13.30
CA PRO A 136 -14.00 -5.15 -13.77
C PRO A 136 -13.90 -3.67 -14.15
N CYS A 137 -14.77 -3.24 -15.07
CA CYS A 137 -14.80 -1.86 -15.57
C CYS A 137 -15.18 -0.82 -14.50
N ASP A 138 -15.93 -1.25 -13.50
CA ASP A 138 -16.50 -0.45 -12.41
C ASP A 138 -15.75 -0.60 -11.09
N ALA A 139 -14.70 -1.43 -11.03
CA ALA A 139 -13.92 -1.63 -9.82
C ALA A 139 -13.07 -0.39 -9.52
N THR A 140 -13.48 0.37 -8.49
CA THR A 140 -12.72 1.49 -7.92
C THR A 140 -11.49 0.98 -7.17
N GLU A 141 -10.41 1.76 -7.17
CA GLU A 141 -9.12 1.39 -6.54
C GLU A 141 -8.48 0.09 -7.08
N ALA A 142 -9.02 -0.49 -8.16
CA ALA A 142 -8.45 -1.66 -8.78
C ALA A 142 -7.15 -1.31 -9.51
N PHE A 143 -6.17 -2.19 -9.38
CA PHE A 143 -4.89 -2.07 -10.03
C PHE A 143 -4.45 -3.44 -10.59
N HIS A 144 -3.61 -3.39 -11.61
CA HIS A 144 -2.91 -4.53 -12.14
C HIS A 144 -1.41 -4.32 -11.95
N LEU A 145 -0.71 -5.37 -11.52
CA LEU A 145 0.73 -5.32 -11.29
C LEU A 145 1.42 -6.43 -12.09
N SER A 146 2.42 -6.04 -12.87
CA SER A 146 3.26 -6.94 -13.65
C SER A 146 4.70 -6.83 -13.20
N VAL A 147 5.33 -7.97 -12.93
CA VAL A 147 6.70 -8.05 -12.39
C VAL A 147 7.61 -8.68 -13.42
N ALA A 148 8.74 -8.04 -13.68
CA ALA A 148 9.83 -8.57 -14.47
C ALA A 148 11.16 -8.48 -13.69
N PRO A 149 12.24 -9.16 -14.14
CA PRO A 149 13.53 -9.11 -13.47
C PRO A 149 14.14 -7.70 -13.34
N SER A 150 13.82 -6.78 -14.26
CA SER A 150 14.38 -5.42 -14.31
C SER A 150 13.44 -4.32 -13.80
N GLY A 151 12.19 -4.66 -13.49
CA GLY A 151 11.22 -3.70 -13.03
C GLY A 151 9.82 -4.27 -12.90
N CYS A 152 8.94 -3.52 -12.25
CA CYS A 152 7.51 -3.78 -12.21
C CYS A 152 6.72 -2.61 -12.80
N ARG A 153 5.56 -2.94 -13.35
CA ARG A 153 4.60 -1.98 -13.90
C ARG A 153 3.29 -2.11 -13.17
N VAL A 154 2.74 -0.98 -12.76
CA VAL A 154 1.44 -0.83 -12.13
C VAL A 154 0.53 -0.07 -13.10
N THR A 155 -0.66 -0.59 -13.34
CA THR A 155 -1.70 0.11 -14.10
C THR A 155 -2.95 0.19 -13.24
N ALA A 156 -3.57 1.36 -13.12
CA ALA A 156 -4.83 1.54 -12.40
C ALA A 156 -5.69 2.61 -13.06
N ARG A 157 -7.01 2.58 -12.86
CA ARG A 157 -7.93 3.54 -13.52
C ARG A 157 -7.73 4.98 -13.04
N ASP A 158 -7.34 5.14 -11.77
CA ASP A 158 -7.24 6.41 -11.10
C ASP A 158 -6.10 6.44 -10.09
N ALA A 159 -5.88 7.62 -9.51
CA ALA A 159 -4.86 7.82 -8.49
C ALA A 159 -5.08 6.96 -7.24
N GLU A 160 -6.33 6.64 -6.86
CA GLU A 160 -6.58 5.84 -5.66
C GLU A 160 -6.18 4.38 -5.87
N GLY A 161 -6.37 3.84 -7.07
CA GLY A 161 -5.85 2.52 -7.44
C GLY A 161 -4.33 2.49 -7.49
N LEU A 162 -3.68 3.54 -7.99
CA LEU A 162 -2.21 3.66 -7.92
C LEU A 162 -1.72 3.73 -6.46
N ARG A 163 -2.39 4.51 -5.61
CA ARG A 163 -2.09 4.58 -4.16
C ARG A 163 -2.21 3.20 -3.52
N ARG A 164 -3.30 2.47 -3.81
CA ARG A 164 -3.53 1.11 -3.32
C ARG A 164 -2.42 0.16 -3.75
N ALA A 165 -1.95 0.28 -4.99
CA ALA A 165 -0.86 -0.53 -5.51
C ALA A 165 0.47 -0.26 -4.80
N LEU A 166 0.78 1.00 -4.47
CA LEU A 166 1.97 1.34 -3.68
C LEU A 166 1.92 0.72 -2.28
N ILE A 167 0.77 0.82 -1.60
CA ILE A 167 0.56 0.18 -0.29
C ILE A 167 0.69 -1.35 -0.39
N PHE A 168 0.15 -1.95 -1.45
CA PHE A 168 0.28 -3.39 -1.69
C PHE A 168 1.75 -3.80 -1.89
N LEU A 169 2.52 -3.00 -2.63
CA LEU A 169 3.96 -3.22 -2.80
C LEU A 169 4.72 -3.15 -1.49
N GLU A 170 4.35 -2.24 -0.57
CA GLU A 170 4.93 -2.16 0.78
C GLU A 170 4.65 -3.43 1.58
N ASP A 171 3.39 -3.91 1.56
CA ASP A 171 2.95 -5.11 2.28
C ASP A 171 3.68 -6.38 1.80
N GLU A 172 3.79 -6.58 0.47
CA GLU A 172 4.50 -7.72 -0.12
C GLU A 172 6.04 -7.68 0.11
N MET A 173 6.57 -6.51 0.50
CA MET A 173 7.98 -6.33 0.82
C MET A 173 8.33 -6.64 2.29
N THR A 174 7.35 -6.61 3.19
CA THR A 174 7.50 -6.89 4.63
C THR A 174 7.28 -8.36 5.00
#